data_AF-A0A9X1INV2-F1
#
_entry.id   AF-A0A9X1INV2-F1
#
_cell.length_a   1.000
_cell.length_b   1.000
_cell.length_c   1.000
_cell.angle_alpha   90.00
_cell.angle_beta   90.00
_cell.angle_gamma   90.00
#
_symmetry.space_group_name_H-M   'P 1'
#
loop_
_entity.id
_entity.type
_entity.pdbx_description
1 polymer ?
#
loop_
_entity_poly.entity_id
_entity_poly.type
_entity_poly.pdbx_seq_one_letter_code
_entity_poly.pdbx_strand_id
1 'polypeptide(L)'
;MKILDTSIHTSREIADNVRVAAQTGEKLQDQSKNIADIVLTIRTIADQTNLLALNAAIEAARAGESGRGFSVVADEVRKLAGSTATATAEITDVVEQNHRLINDMDNILKEVNDIALHGQENINEVSRGLTEISEGVGKIVETVDKMKE
;
A
#
# COMPACT_ATOMS: atom_id res chain seq x y z
N MET A 1 13.43 34.98 -9.06
CA MET A 1 12.87 34.80 -7.70
C MET A 1 11.52 34.07 -7.73
N LYS A 2 10.42 34.66 -8.22
CA LYS A 2 9.07 34.03 -8.16
C LYS A 2 8.99 32.56 -8.64
N ILE A 3 9.68 32.21 -9.73
CA ILE A 3 9.71 30.83 -10.25
C ILE A 3 10.43 29.89 -9.28
N LEU A 4 11.58 30.30 -8.72
CA LEU A 4 12.33 29.50 -7.75
C LEU A 4 11.53 29.28 -6.46
N ASP A 5 10.88 30.33 -5.95
CA ASP A 5 10.00 30.22 -4.77
C ASP A 5 8.84 29.25 -5.03
N THR A 6 8.26 29.30 -6.24
CA THR A 6 7.21 28.36 -6.65
C THR A 6 7.76 26.93 -6.70
N SER A 7 8.96 26.71 -7.23
CA SER A 7 9.57 25.38 -7.29
C SER A 7 9.92 24.83 -5.91
N ILE A 8 10.38 25.65 -4.96
CA ILE A 8 10.57 25.25 -3.55
C ILE A 8 9.22 24.85 -2.93
N HIS A 9 8.17 25.64 -3.19
CA HIS A 9 6.84 25.35 -2.69
C HIS A 9 6.32 24.01 -3.22
N THR A 10 6.42 23.77 -4.54
CA THR A 10 6.03 22.50 -5.16
C THR A 10 6.81 21.31 -4.58
N SER A 11 8.13 21.45 -4.35
CA SER A 11 8.91 20.38 -3.73
C SER A 11 8.40 20.05 -2.31
N ARG A 12 8.05 21.06 -1.51
CA ARG A 12 7.45 20.84 -0.18
C ARG A 12 6.08 20.16 -0.26
N GLU A 13 5.23 20.58 -1.20
CA GLU A 13 3.94 19.93 -1.43
C GLU A 13 4.09 18.46 -1.83
N ILE A 14 5.10 18.13 -2.64
CA ILE A 14 5.42 16.73 -2.98
C ILE A 14 5.79 15.96 -1.72
N ALA A 15 6.70 16.48 -0.89
CA ALA A 15 7.11 15.81 0.35
C ALA A 15 5.93 15.59 1.32
N ASP A 16 5.04 16.59 1.46
CA ASP A 16 3.83 16.46 2.27
C ASP A 16 2.87 15.39 1.72
N ASN A 17 2.66 15.36 0.39
CA ASN A 17 1.82 14.36 -0.27
C ASN A 17 2.40 12.96 -0.13
N VAL A 18 3.73 12.80 -0.23
CA VAL A 18 4.41 11.53 0.00
C VAL A 18 4.17 11.03 1.42
N ARG A 19 4.30 11.91 2.43
CA ARG A 19 4.02 11.56 3.83
C ARG A 19 2.58 11.08 4.03
N VAL A 20 1.60 11.76 3.41
CA VAL A 20 0.18 11.36 3.50
C VAL A 20 -0.05 10.02 2.80
N ALA A 21 0.59 9.79 1.64
CA ALA A 21 0.50 8.52 0.93
C ALA A 21 1.12 7.37 1.75
N ALA A 22 2.25 7.59 2.40
CA ALA A 22 2.90 6.59 3.28
C ALA A 22 1.98 6.22 4.46
N GLN A 23 1.38 7.21 5.13
CA GLN A 23 0.38 6.96 6.19
C GLN A 23 -0.84 6.18 5.70
N THR A 24 -1.25 6.39 4.45
CA THR A 24 -2.35 5.64 3.84
C THR A 24 -1.93 4.20 3.54
N GLY A 25 -0.69 4.00 3.08
CA GLY A 25 -0.07 2.68 2.91
C GLY A 25 -0.01 1.88 4.23
N GLU A 26 0.39 2.51 5.33
CA GLU A 26 0.39 1.88 6.66
C GLU A 26 -1.01 1.42 7.07
N LYS A 27 -2.03 2.26 6.88
CA LYS A 27 -3.43 1.88 7.17
C LYS A 27 -3.92 0.71 6.32
N LEU A 28 -3.53 0.67 5.04
CA LEU A 28 -3.85 -0.46 4.15
C LEU A 28 -3.14 -1.74 4.58
N GLN A 29 -1.93 -1.63 5.12
CA GLN A 29 -1.18 -2.78 5.65
C GLN A 29 -1.89 -3.35 6.89
N ASP A 30 -2.35 -2.50 7.81
CA ASP A 30 -3.12 -2.91 8.98
C ASP A 30 -4.46 -3.56 8.58
N GLN A 31 -5.14 -2.99 7.59
CA GLN A 31 -6.38 -3.58 7.06
C GLN A 31 -6.14 -4.94 6.40
N SER A 32 -5.08 -5.09 5.61
CA SER A 32 -4.71 -6.37 4.99
C SER A 32 -4.44 -7.45 6.04
N LYS A 33 -3.75 -7.09 7.15
CA LYS A 33 -3.53 -7.99 8.27
C LYS A 33 -4.83 -8.42 8.95
N ASN A 34 -5.75 -7.49 9.19
CA ASN A 34 -7.05 -7.81 9.76
C ASN A 34 -7.87 -8.75 8.85
N ILE A 35 -7.79 -8.56 7.53
CA ILE A 35 -8.41 -9.48 6.56
C ILE A 35 -7.77 -10.87 6.66
N ALA A 36 -6.45 -10.97 6.74
CA ALA A 36 -5.76 -12.25 6.91
C ALA A 36 -6.26 -13.01 8.15
N ASP A 37 -6.41 -12.34 9.29
CA ASP A 37 -6.90 -12.95 10.54
C ASP A 37 -8.34 -13.45 10.41
N ILE A 38 -9.21 -12.67 9.73
CA ILE A 38 -10.59 -13.08 9.45
C ILE A 38 -10.62 -14.31 8.53
N VAL A 39 -9.81 -14.31 7.47
CA VAL A 39 -9.72 -15.40 6.50
C VAL A 39 -9.22 -16.69 7.16
N LEU A 40 -8.23 -16.60 8.05
CA LEU A 40 -7.76 -17.72 8.87
C LEU A 40 -8.87 -18.29 9.76
N THR A 41 -9.68 -17.42 10.35
CA THR A 41 -10.85 -17.82 11.15
C THR A 41 -11.88 -18.56 10.30
N ILE A 42 -12.21 -18.04 9.11
CA ILE A 42 -13.16 -18.68 8.18
C ILE A 42 -12.62 -20.04 7.71
N ARG A 43 -11.32 -20.14 7.40
CA ARG A 43 -10.69 -21.40 7.04
C ARG A 43 -10.81 -22.44 8.16
N THR A 44 -10.56 -22.03 9.40
CA THR A 44 -10.71 -22.90 10.57
C THR A 44 -12.15 -23.39 10.72
N ILE A 45 -13.14 -22.51 10.51
CA ILE A 45 -14.57 -22.88 10.52
C ILE A 45 -14.89 -23.86 9.40
N ALA A 46 -14.34 -23.68 8.20
CA ALA A 46 -14.53 -24.58 7.06
C ALA A 46 -13.94 -25.97 7.36
N ASP A 47 -12.72 -26.04 7.91
CA ASP A 47 -12.08 -27.29 8.29
C ASP A 47 -12.86 -28.04 9.38
N GLN A 48 -13.37 -27.32 10.38
CA GLN A 48 -14.24 -27.89 11.42
C GLN A 48 -15.57 -28.38 10.85
N THR A 49 -16.18 -27.60 9.95
CA THR A 49 -17.43 -27.97 9.28
C THR A 49 -17.24 -29.21 8.41
N ASN A 50 -16.11 -29.31 7.70
CA ASN A 50 -15.74 -30.49 6.92
C ASN A 50 -15.60 -31.74 7.80
N LEU A 51 -14.97 -31.60 8.97
CA LEU A 51 -14.82 -32.71 9.93
C LEU A 51 -16.17 -33.13 10.55
N LEU A 52 -17.03 -32.17 10.89
CA LEU A 52 -18.39 -32.44 11.37
C LEU A 52 -19.23 -33.16 10.31
N ALA A 53 -19.16 -32.71 9.06
CA ALA A 53 -19.85 -33.34 7.94
C ALA A 53 -19.34 -34.78 7.69
N LEU A 54 -18.03 -35.01 7.80
CA LEU A 54 -17.46 -36.34 7.71
C LEU A 54 -18.00 -37.28 8.81
N ASN A 55 -18.05 -36.81 10.06
CA ASN A 55 -18.61 -37.60 11.16
C ASN A 55 -20.11 -37.91 10.92
N ALA A 56 -20.87 -36.93 10.42
CA ALA A 56 -22.28 -37.12 10.08
C ALA A 56 -22.46 -38.16 8.95
N ALA A 57 -21.61 -38.14 7.93
CA ALA A 57 -21.63 -39.12 6.85
C ALA A 57 -21.32 -40.55 7.35
N ILE A 58 -20.37 -40.69 8.28
CA ILE A 58 -20.04 -41.98 8.92
C ILE A 58 -21.24 -42.51 9.71
N GLU A 59 -21.89 -41.67 10.52
CA GLU A 59 -23.04 -42.09 11.33
C GLU A 59 -24.27 -42.39 10.44
N ALA A 60 -24.46 -41.63 9.36
CA ALA A 60 -25.50 -41.90 8.37
C ALA A 60 -25.30 -43.26 7.68
N ALA A 61 -24.06 -43.61 7.32
CA ALA A 61 -23.75 -44.94 6.78
C ALA A 61 -24.02 -46.06 7.81
N ARG A 62 -23.75 -45.80 9.09
CA ARG A 62 -24.01 -46.74 10.20
C ARG A 62 -25.50 -46.99 10.43
N ALA A 63 -26.34 -45.98 10.22
CA ALA A 63 -27.80 -46.08 10.32
C ALA A 63 -28.47 -46.80 9.13
N GLY A 64 -27.70 -47.18 8.10
CA GLY A 64 -28.21 -47.92 6.94
C GLY A 64 -29.28 -47.15 6.15
N GLU A 65 -30.40 -47.81 5.82
CA GLU A 65 -31.50 -47.20 5.05
C GLU A 65 -32.10 -45.96 5.74
N SER A 66 -32.18 -45.95 7.08
CA SER A 66 -32.68 -44.80 7.84
C SER A 66 -31.76 -43.57 7.76
N GLY A 67 -30.48 -43.75 7.40
CA GLY A 67 -29.48 -42.69 7.29
C GLY A 67 -29.32 -42.09 5.89
N ARG A 68 -29.98 -42.63 4.84
CA ARG A 68 -29.75 -42.20 3.45
C ARG A 68 -29.96 -40.70 3.22
N GLY A 69 -31.02 -40.13 3.79
CA GLY A 69 -31.29 -38.69 3.66
C GLY A 69 -30.21 -37.83 4.34
N PHE A 70 -29.73 -38.25 5.51
CA PHE A 70 -28.66 -37.58 6.24
C PHE A 70 -27.31 -37.69 5.53
N SER A 71 -27.02 -38.82 4.87
CA SER A 71 -25.78 -38.99 4.10
C SER A 71 -25.68 -37.97 2.96
N VAL A 72 -26.78 -37.72 2.24
CA VAL A 72 -26.80 -36.74 1.13
C VAL A 72 -26.53 -35.33 1.63
N VAL A 73 -27.15 -34.96 2.76
CA VAL A 73 -26.92 -33.65 3.38
C VAL A 73 -25.48 -33.51 3.87
N ALA A 74 -24.94 -34.55 4.50
CA ALA A 74 -23.56 -34.55 4.97
C ALA A 74 -22.55 -34.37 3.83
N ASP A 75 -22.76 -35.04 2.69
CA ASP A 75 -21.91 -34.88 1.51
C ASP A 75 -21.99 -33.46 0.92
N GLU A 76 -23.17 -32.85 0.86
CA GLU A 76 -23.32 -31.48 0.37
C GLU A 76 -22.65 -30.47 1.31
N VAL A 77 -22.82 -30.61 2.62
CA VAL A 77 -22.12 -29.76 3.62
C VAL A 77 -20.60 -29.91 3.47
N ARG A 78 -20.09 -31.13 3.24
CA ARG A 78 -18.66 -31.37 3.03
C ARG A 78 -18.14 -30.66 1.78
N LYS A 79 -18.92 -30.68 0.70
CA LYS A 79 -18.60 -29.97 -0.54
C LYS A 79 -18.61 -28.44 -0.36
N LEU A 80 -19.57 -27.90 0.37
CA LEU A 80 -19.60 -26.47 0.72
C LEU A 80 -18.37 -26.09 1.54
N ALA A 81 -18.05 -26.86 2.59
CA ALA A 81 -16.88 -26.63 3.42
C ALA A 81 -15.58 -26.64 2.60
N GLY A 82 -15.42 -27.60 1.68
CA GLY A 82 -14.30 -27.64 0.75
C GLY A 82 -14.23 -26.42 -0.17
N SER A 83 -15.37 -25.97 -0.69
CA SER A 83 -15.46 -24.76 -1.54
C SER A 83 -15.09 -23.49 -0.75
N THR A 84 -15.53 -23.39 0.51
CA THR A 84 -15.15 -22.31 1.42
C THR A 84 -13.65 -22.31 1.68
N ALA A 85 -13.04 -23.48 1.93
CA ALA A 85 -11.59 -23.59 2.14
C ALA A 85 -10.80 -23.10 0.91
N THR A 86 -11.20 -23.50 -0.30
CA THR A 86 -10.58 -23.01 -1.55
C THR A 86 -10.71 -21.50 -1.68
N ALA A 87 -11.90 -20.93 -1.47
CA ALA A 87 -12.11 -19.48 -1.54
C ALA A 87 -11.25 -18.72 -0.52
N THR A 88 -11.10 -19.24 0.71
CA THR A 88 -10.22 -18.61 1.71
C THR A 88 -8.75 -18.67 1.32
N ALA A 89 -8.31 -19.71 0.62
CA ALA A 89 -6.95 -19.78 0.10
C ALA A 89 -6.71 -18.72 -0.99
N GLU A 90 -7.64 -18.57 -1.94
CA GLU A 90 -7.57 -17.52 -2.97
C GLU A 90 -7.53 -16.12 -2.36
N ILE A 91 -8.34 -15.85 -1.33
CA ILE A 91 -8.31 -14.56 -0.62
C ILE A 91 -6.97 -14.34 0.08
N THR A 92 -6.37 -15.40 0.66
CA THR A 92 -5.04 -15.33 1.28
C THR A 92 -4.00 -14.88 0.26
N ASP A 93 -4.01 -15.46 -0.94
CA ASP A 93 -3.09 -15.08 -2.02
C ASP A 93 -3.27 -13.60 -2.43
N VAL A 94 -4.51 -13.12 -2.51
CA VAL A 94 -4.82 -11.71 -2.82
C VAL A 94 -4.30 -10.78 -1.70
N VAL A 95 -4.46 -11.16 -0.44
CA VAL A 95 -3.95 -10.37 0.70
C VAL A 95 -2.43 -10.31 0.69
N GLU A 96 -1.74 -11.42 0.39
CA GLU A 96 -0.28 -11.43 0.24
C GLU A 96 0.18 -10.54 -0.92
N GLN A 97 -0.52 -10.57 -2.05
CA GLN A 97 -0.23 -9.68 -3.19
C GLN A 97 -0.41 -8.22 -2.80
N ASN A 98 -1.48 -7.87 -2.08
CA ASN A 98 -1.69 -6.51 -1.59
C ASN A 98 -0.56 -6.07 -0.64
N HIS A 99 -0.08 -6.94 0.25
CA HIS A 99 1.09 -6.64 1.09
C HIS A 99 2.34 -6.34 0.25
N ARG A 100 2.60 -7.09 -0.82
CA ARG A 100 3.74 -6.79 -1.71
C ARG A 100 3.58 -5.44 -2.40
N LEU A 101 2.39 -5.17 -2.96
CA LEU A 101 2.10 -3.89 -3.62
C LEU A 101 2.26 -2.68 -2.68
N ILE A 102 1.86 -2.82 -1.41
CA ILE A 102 2.03 -1.75 -0.40
C ILE A 102 3.52 -1.53 -0.09
N ASN A 103 4.31 -2.59 0.03
CA ASN A 103 5.75 -2.47 0.24
C ASN A 103 6.46 -1.83 -0.96
N ASP A 104 6.08 -2.21 -2.18
CA ASP A 104 6.61 -1.60 -3.40
C ASP A 104 6.25 -0.11 -3.47
N MET A 105 5.01 0.23 -3.09
CA MET A 105 4.56 1.62 -2.99
C MET A 105 5.39 2.41 -1.97
N ASP A 106 5.72 1.85 -0.80
CA ASP A 106 6.56 2.51 0.20
C ASP A 106 7.98 2.82 -0.33
N ASN A 107 8.56 1.90 -1.12
CA ASN A 107 9.85 2.14 -1.77
C ASN A 107 9.78 3.26 -2.81
N ILE A 108 8.73 3.29 -3.64
CA ILE A 108 8.52 4.36 -4.62
C ILE A 108 8.33 5.70 -3.92
N LEU A 109 7.57 5.73 -2.82
CA LEU A 109 7.34 6.96 -2.05
C LEU A 109 8.64 7.51 -1.45
N LYS A 110 9.53 6.65 -0.95
CA LYS A 110 10.86 7.07 -0.49
C LYS A 110 11.68 7.69 -1.61
N GLU A 111 11.71 7.08 -2.79
CA GLU A 111 12.41 7.63 -3.95
C GLU A 111 11.86 9.00 -4.37
N VAL A 112 10.53 9.16 -4.39
CA VAL A 112 9.89 10.45 -4.70
C VAL A 112 10.24 11.52 -3.67
N ASN A 113 10.31 11.16 -2.37
CA ASN A 113 10.74 12.08 -1.33
C ASN A 113 12.20 12.53 -1.54
N ASP A 114 13.10 11.62 -1.86
CA ASP A 114 14.51 11.94 -2.11
C ASP A 114 14.66 12.85 -3.34
N ILE A 115 13.91 12.59 -4.41
CA ILE A 115 13.85 13.46 -5.59
C ILE A 115 13.37 14.87 -5.22
N ALA A 116 12.33 14.97 -4.38
CA ALA A 116 11.81 16.25 -3.94
C ALA A 116 12.85 17.03 -3.13
N LEU A 117 13.54 16.37 -2.20
CA LEU A 117 14.59 16.98 -1.36
C LEU A 117 15.79 17.44 -2.20
N HIS A 118 16.30 16.60 -3.10
CA HIS A 118 17.38 16.98 -4.01
C HIS A 118 16.96 18.11 -4.97
N GLY A 119 15.72 18.07 -5.45
CA GLY A 119 15.14 19.17 -6.23
C GLY A 119 15.18 20.48 -5.47
N GLN A 120 14.79 20.47 -4.19
CA GLN A 120 14.82 21.66 -3.32
C GLN A 120 16.23 22.20 -3.13
N GLU A 121 17.21 21.32 -2.90
CA GLU A 121 18.61 21.68 -2.73
C GLU A 121 19.17 22.37 -3.98
N ASN A 122 18.96 21.76 -5.16
CA ASN A 122 19.36 22.33 -6.44
C ASN A 122 18.73 23.71 -6.69
N ILE A 123 17.46 23.89 -6.35
CA ILE A 123 16.77 25.18 -6.48
C ILE A 123 17.39 26.24 -5.56
N ASN A 124 17.76 25.87 -4.32
CA ASN A 124 18.44 26.77 -3.40
C ASN A 124 19.81 27.19 -3.93
N GLU A 125 20.58 26.26 -4.51
CA GLU A 125 21.88 26.58 -5.12
C GLU A 125 21.74 27.55 -6.30
N VAL A 126 20.77 27.32 -7.19
CA VAL A 126 20.48 28.23 -8.30
C VAL A 126 20.04 29.61 -7.78
N SER A 127 19.24 29.65 -6.72
CA SER A 127 18.80 30.92 -6.11
C SER A 127 19.98 31.73 -5.56
N ARG A 128 20.92 31.07 -4.89
CA ARG A 128 22.17 31.69 -4.42
C ARG A 128 23.01 32.22 -5.59
N GLY A 129 23.23 31.40 -6.61
CA GLY A 129 24.01 31.81 -7.79
C GLY A 129 23.40 33.01 -8.54
N LEU A 130 22.08 33.07 -8.67
CA LEU A 130 21.41 34.22 -9.27
C LEU A 130 21.53 35.50 -8.42
N THR A 131 21.54 35.35 -7.09
CA THR A 131 21.74 36.49 -6.17
C THR A 131 23.15 37.06 -6.34
N GLU A 132 24.17 36.20 -6.38
CA GLU A 132 25.56 36.60 -6.63
C GLU A 132 25.73 37.28 -8.01
N ILE A 133 25.07 36.76 -9.05
CA ILE A 133 25.07 37.37 -10.38
C ILE A 133 24.42 38.76 -10.33
N SER A 134 23.27 38.89 -9.67
CA SER A 134 22.56 40.17 -9.55
C SER A 134 23.41 41.23 -8.83
N GLU A 135 24.10 40.84 -7.76
CA GLU A 135 25.04 41.72 -7.06
C GLU A 135 26.24 42.10 -7.92
N GLY A 136 26.81 41.14 -8.67
CA GLY A 136 27.90 41.38 -9.60
C GLY A 136 27.52 42.37 -10.70
N VAL A 137 26.34 42.22 -11.30
CA VAL A 137 25.81 43.15 -12.29
C VAL A 137 25.61 44.54 -11.70
N GLY A 138 25.08 44.64 -10.47
CA GLY A 138 24.94 45.93 -9.76
C GLY A 138 26.27 46.67 -9.60
N LYS A 139 27.33 45.96 -9.20
CA LYS A 139 28.69 46.53 -9.08
C LYS A 139 29.25 46.98 -10.43
N ILE A 140 29.00 46.24 -11.50
CA ILE A 140 29.44 46.62 -12.86
C ILE A 140 28.75 47.93 -13.27
N VAL A 141 27.44 48.03 -13.08
CA VAL A 141 26.68 49.25 -13.40
C VAL A 141 27.24 50.45 -12.63
N GLU A 142 27.49 50.30 -11.33
CA GLU A 142 28.08 51.36 -10.50
C GLU A 142 29.47 51.78 -10.99
N THR A 143 30.30 50.80 -11.40
CA THR A 143 31.64 51.07 -11.93
C THR A 143 31.58 51.82 -13.26
N VAL A 144 30.65 51.45 -14.14
CA VAL A 144 30.45 52.12 -15.44
C VAL A 144 29.97 53.56 -15.26
N ASP A 145 29.07 53.83 -14.31
CA ASP A 145 28.63 55.19 -14.02
C ASP A 145 29.77 56.06 -13.50
N LYS A 146 30.63 55.53 -12.62
CA LYS A 146 31.84 56.21 -12.14
C LYS A 146 32.87 56.52 -13.23
N MET A 147 32.86 55.80 -14.36
CA MET A 147 33.76 56.06 -15.49
C MET A 147 33.25 57.15 -16.44
N LYS A 148 31.97 57.56 -16.32
CA LYS A 148 31.37 58.63 -17.13
C LYS A 148 31.53 60.02 -16.53
N GLU A 149 31.87 60.11 -15.24
CA GLU A 149 32.28 61.35 -14.56
C GLU A 149 33.77 61.65 -14.77
#